data_AF-A0A3M1AXD7-F1
#
_entry.id   AF-A0A3M1AXD7-F1
#
_cell.length_a   1.000
_cell.length_b   1.000
_cell.length_c   1.000
_cell.angle_alpha   90.00
_cell.angle_beta   90.00
_cell.angle_gamma   90.00
#
_symmetry.space_group_name_H-M   'P 1'
#
loop_
_entity.id
_entity.type
_entity.pdbx_description
1 polymer ?
#
loop_
_entity_poly.entity_id
_entity_poly.type
_entity_poly.pdbx_seq_one_letter_code
_entity_poly.pdbx_strand_id
1 'polypeptide(L)'
;LLSKSAVAGAHTLLLFLMARTPDAPITKEIKPTAAIAWKKIQYGPIKRGGKPIQLYDCPPENAVRLQKTIKLHDRSCTRPLDHEELKSVYIDTGENGIFSREEFAAISSSGQMELITPEEIARNVVYEIKGGNTGHDIINALDNATMGPTYRAGMMRQRALNLMQELIDKHQCDSIAFELLGPPRLSKLLFEAHLLRLCFKTMENVRNTPAEELSAALEKRIIEDQKLRAEIISIGIPILMTDGRTLLRGPEIKIPPYRGKEELEVNDDNINRWALEGWVDLRPENMKIWRNRMNEIFEEINRIPEYDTSSQFDRDRRYWLEDKEINIGKVAGWILANEERGARMKD
;
A
#
# COMPACT_ATOMS: atom_id res chain seq x y z
N LEU A 1 5.49 -22.34 -13.49
CA LEU A 1 4.06 -22.06 -13.76
C LEU A 1 3.43 -21.26 -12.63
N LEU A 2 3.08 -21.84 -11.47
CA LEU A 2 2.40 -21.15 -10.36
C LEU A 2 2.95 -19.75 -10.01
N SER A 3 4.27 -19.57 -9.94
CA SER A 3 4.89 -18.25 -9.70
C SER A 3 4.67 -17.26 -10.85
N LYS A 4 4.86 -17.66 -12.11
CA LYS A 4 4.50 -16.84 -13.30
C LYS A 4 3.01 -16.49 -13.27
N SER A 5 2.12 -17.44 -12.97
CA SER A 5 0.67 -17.21 -12.88
C SER A 5 0.29 -16.24 -11.75
N ALA A 6 0.89 -16.38 -10.57
CA ALA A 6 0.68 -15.49 -9.44
C ALA A 6 1.17 -14.06 -9.73
N VAL A 7 2.37 -13.92 -10.32
CA VAL A 7 2.91 -12.61 -10.74
C VAL A 7 2.08 -12.00 -11.88
N ALA A 8 1.66 -12.79 -12.86
CA ALA A 8 0.81 -12.31 -13.96
C ALA A 8 -0.58 -11.85 -13.47
N GLY A 9 -1.17 -12.56 -12.51
CA GLY A 9 -2.43 -12.16 -11.87
C GLY A 9 -2.25 -10.92 -10.99
N ALA A 10 -1.18 -10.84 -10.19
CA ALA A 10 -0.84 -9.66 -9.40
C ALA A 10 -0.58 -8.43 -10.30
N HIS A 11 0.05 -8.62 -11.47
CA HIS A 11 0.25 -7.58 -12.48
C HIS A 11 -1.10 -7.08 -13.04
N THR A 12 -2.01 -7.99 -13.40
CA THR A 12 -3.37 -7.63 -13.83
C THR A 12 -4.11 -6.83 -12.78
N LEU A 13 -4.06 -7.26 -11.51
CA LEU A 13 -4.72 -6.55 -10.41
C LEU A 13 -4.07 -5.18 -10.14
N LEU A 14 -2.75 -5.05 -10.31
CA LEU A 14 -2.06 -3.76 -10.24
C LEU A 14 -2.50 -2.83 -11.39
N LEU A 15 -2.51 -3.32 -12.63
CA LEU A 15 -2.97 -2.56 -13.79
C LEU A 15 -4.46 -2.21 -13.69
N PHE A 16 -5.28 -3.07 -13.10
CA PHE A 16 -6.69 -2.82 -12.81
C PHE A 16 -6.87 -1.69 -11.78
N LEU A 17 -6.05 -1.68 -10.71
CA LEU A 17 -6.04 -0.57 -9.75
C LEU A 17 -5.58 0.74 -10.41
N MET A 18 -4.54 0.70 -11.26
CA MET A 18 -4.10 1.87 -12.03
C MET A 18 -5.23 2.38 -12.96
N ALA A 19 -5.89 1.48 -13.68
CA ALA A 19 -7.01 1.80 -14.58
C ALA A 19 -8.23 2.39 -13.86
N ARG A 20 -8.34 2.22 -12.54
CA ARG A 20 -9.39 2.77 -11.67
C ARG A 20 -8.95 3.93 -10.79
N THR A 21 -7.69 4.34 -10.90
CA THR A 21 -7.19 5.53 -10.20
C THR A 21 -7.62 6.79 -10.97
N PRO A 22 -8.24 7.79 -10.32
CA PRO A 22 -8.57 9.07 -10.97
C PRO A 22 -7.32 9.74 -11.57
N ASP A 23 -7.51 10.49 -12.67
CA ASP A 23 -6.46 11.15 -13.46
C ASP A 23 -5.33 10.25 -14.00
N ALA A 24 -5.43 8.92 -13.86
CA ALA A 24 -4.43 7.98 -14.36
C ALA A 24 -4.56 7.68 -15.86
N PRO A 25 -3.47 7.27 -16.54
CA PRO A 25 -3.53 6.90 -17.95
C PRO A 25 -4.49 5.73 -18.25
N ILE A 26 -5.12 5.78 -19.41
CA ILE A 26 -5.90 4.65 -19.96
C ILE A 26 -4.98 3.42 -20.01
N THR A 27 -5.34 2.41 -19.23
CA THR A 27 -4.57 1.18 -19.07
C THR A 27 -5.31 0.03 -19.74
N LYS A 28 -4.60 -0.70 -20.61
CA LYS A 28 -5.08 -1.83 -21.41
C LYS A 28 -4.14 -3.01 -21.18
N GLU A 29 -4.65 -4.24 -21.06
CA GLU A 29 -3.79 -5.44 -20.93
C GLU A 29 -4.21 -6.56 -21.89
N ILE A 30 -3.28 -6.92 -22.78
CA ILE A 30 -3.32 -8.15 -23.59
C ILE A 30 -2.37 -9.16 -22.94
N LYS A 31 -2.83 -10.38 -22.64
CA LYS A 31 -1.96 -11.51 -22.27
C LYS A 31 -2.04 -12.65 -23.28
N PRO A 32 -0.96 -12.93 -24.03
CA PRO A 32 -0.81 -14.19 -24.74
C PRO A 32 -0.74 -15.36 -23.74
N THR A 33 -1.49 -16.43 -24.00
CA THR A 33 -1.50 -17.65 -23.16
C THR A 33 -0.74 -18.83 -23.78
N ALA A 34 -0.50 -18.80 -25.10
CA ALA A 34 0.37 -19.72 -25.81
C ALA A 34 1.84 -19.29 -25.74
N ALA A 35 2.78 -20.18 -26.06
CA ALA A 35 4.20 -19.80 -26.10
C ALA A 35 4.48 -18.88 -27.29
N ILE A 36 5.14 -17.75 -27.02
CA ILE A 36 5.58 -16.85 -28.10
C ILE A 36 6.70 -17.53 -28.89
N ALA A 37 6.62 -17.46 -30.23
CA ALA A 37 7.61 -18.04 -31.14
C ALA A 37 9.04 -17.48 -30.96
N TRP A 38 10.00 -18.07 -31.67
CA TRP A 38 11.43 -17.81 -31.45
C TRP A 38 11.98 -16.56 -32.16
N LYS A 39 13.06 -16.02 -31.60
CA LYS A 39 13.89 -14.97 -32.18
C LYS A 39 15.14 -15.53 -32.88
N LYS A 40 15.74 -16.62 -32.38
CA LYS A 40 16.95 -17.26 -32.93
C LYS A 40 17.24 -18.64 -32.29
N ILE A 41 18.19 -19.39 -32.87
CA ILE A 41 18.68 -20.71 -32.38
C ILE A 41 20.22 -20.69 -32.42
N GLN A 42 20.91 -21.15 -31.36
CA GLN A 42 22.38 -21.09 -31.25
C GLN A 42 22.98 -22.06 -30.20
N TYR A 43 24.32 -22.18 -30.16
CA TYR A 43 25.09 -22.87 -29.12
C TYR A 43 25.92 -21.88 -28.30
N GLY A 44 26.05 -22.06 -26.98
CA GLY A 44 26.90 -21.22 -26.14
C GLY A 44 26.64 -21.29 -24.63
N PRO A 45 27.17 -20.33 -23.85
CA PRO A 45 26.95 -20.25 -22.41
C PRO A 45 25.49 -19.97 -22.06
N ILE A 46 25.00 -20.66 -21.02
CA ILE A 46 23.67 -20.51 -20.46
C ILE A 46 23.68 -19.36 -19.47
N LYS A 47 22.85 -18.34 -19.73
CA LYS A 47 22.81 -17.10 -18.96
C LYS A 47 21.59 -17.03 -18.07
N ARG A 48 21.78 -16.60 -16.82
CA ARG A 48 20.71 -16.28 -15.87
C ARG A 48 20.90 -14.83 -15.40
N GLY A 49 19.92 -13.97 -15.64
CA GLY A 49 20.05 -12.53 -15.35
C GLY A 49 21.17 -11.85 -16.16
N GLY A 50 21.37 -12.26 -17.42
CA GLY A 50 22.38 -11.69 -18.32
C GLY A 50 23.83 -12.18 -18.12
N LYS A 51 24.15 -12.80 -16.99
CA LYS A 51 25.46 -13.40 -16.69
C LYS A 51 25.44 -14.92 -16.91
N PRO A 52 26.58 -15.54 -17.29
CA PRO A 52 26.75 -17.00 -17.19
C PRO A 52 26.47 -17.51 -15.77
N ILE A 53 26.04 -18.76 -15.64
CA ILE A 53 25.73 -19.38 -14.34
C ILE A 53 27.02 -19.90 -13.69
N GLN A 54 27.35 -19.35 -12.51
CA GLN A 54 28.47 -19.71 -11.62
C GLN A 54 27.95 -20.50 -10.39
N LEU A 55 28.81 -21.33 -9.76
CA LEU A 55 28.47 -22.26 -8.65
C LEU A 55 28.99 -21.75 -7.28
N TYR A 56 28.35 -22.12 -6.13
CA TYR A 56 28.61 -21.57 -4.77
C TYR A 56 28.29 -22.54 -3.58
N ASP A 57 28.88 -22.32 -2.38
CA ASP A 57 28.80 -23.02 -1.06
C ASP A 57 28.60 -22.03 0.16
N CYS A 58 28.50 -22.41 1.46
CA CYS A 58 28.09 -21.52 2.60
C CYS A 58 28.34 -21.92 4.12
N PRO A 59 29.27 -21.28 4.90
CA PRO A 59 29.48 -21.55 6.36
C PRO A 59 28.93 -20.51 7.41
N PRO A 60 28.73 -20.87 8.70
CA PRO A 60 27.72 -20.24 9.61
C PRO A 60 28.04 -18.93 10.39
N GLU A 61 29.08 -18.17 10.06
CA GLU A 61 29.85 -17.41 11.08
C GLU A 61 29.51 -15.90 11.33
N ASN A 62 28.48 -15.28 10.72
CA ASN A 62 28.45 -13.80 10.50
C ASN A 62 27.11 -13.03 10.83
N ALA A 63 26.85 -12.46 12.03
CA ALA A 63 25.58 -11.73 12.37
C ALA A 63 25.70 -10.30 12.99
N VAL A 64 24.63 -9.46 12.99
CA VAL A 64 24.70 -7.96 13.08
C VAL A 64 23.62 -7.20 13.94
N ARG A 65 23.87 -5.91 14.31
CA ARG A 65 23.10 -4.96 15.20
C ARG A 65 22.98 -3.53 14.59
N LEU A 66 22.03 -2.68 15.05
CA LEU A 66 21.69 -1.36 14.46
C LEU A 66 22.49 -0.15 15.03
N GLN A 67 23.03 0.71 14.17
CA GLN A 67 23.74 1.96 14.57
C GLN A 67 23.61 3.10 13.53
N LYS A 68 24.42 3.07 12.46
CA LYS A 68 24.26 3.97 11.29
C LYS A 68 23.14 3.50 10.36
N THR A 69 22.84 2.21 10.45
CA THR A 69 21.96 1.46 9.57
C THR A 69 21.19 0.44 10.43
N ILE A 70 19.98 0.05 10.01
CA ILE A 70 19.08 -0.89 10.71
C ILE A 70 18.71 -2.05 9.77
N LYS A 71 19.16 -3.30 10.01
CA LYS A 71 18.72 -4.50 9.24
C LYS A 71 17.26 -4.80 9.49
N LEU A 72 16.54 -5.15 8.42
CA LEU A 72 15.25 -5.83 8.50
C LEU A 72 15.46 -7.37 8.62
N HIS A 73 16.45 -7.98 7.92
CA HIS A 73 16.89 -9.41 7.97
C HIS A 73 18.38 -9.61 7.51
N ASP A 74 18.98 -10.82 7.55
CA ASP A 74 20.43 -11.06 7.24
C ASP A 74 20.80 -12.49 6.73
N ARG A 75 21.75 -12.65 5.78
CA ARG A 75 22.22 -13.95 5.19
C ARG A 75 23.62 -13.90 4.52
N SER A 76 24.66 -13.82 5.34
CA SER A 76 26.03 -13.35 5.02
C SER A 76 27.10 -14.44 4.74
N CYS A 77 26.70 -15.64 4.32
CA CYS A 77 27.52 -16.84 4.54
C CYS A 77 28.10 -17.57 3.30
N THR A 78 27.79 -17.21 2.04
CA THR A 78 28.19 -17.99 0.84
C THR A 78 29.58 -17.70 0.23
N ARG A 79 30.16 -18.66 -0.52
CA ARG A 79 31.45 -18.61 -1.26
C ARG A 79 31.35 -19.26 -2.67
N PRO A 80 31.93 -18.72 -3.75
CA PRO A 80 31.92 -19.36 -5.09
C PRO A 80 32.83 -20.59 -5.22
N LEU A 81 32.56 -21.41 -6.24
CA LEU A 81 33.49 -22.36 -6.87
C LEU A 81 34.05 -21.71 -8.14
N ASP A 82 35.36 -21.82 -8.36
CA ASP A 82 36.07 -21.03 -9.39
C ASP A 82 35.88 -21.55 -10.83
N HIS A 83 35.78 -20.60 -11.77
CA HIS A 83 35.88 -20.75 -13.23
C HIS A 83 34.95 -21.73 -13.98
N GLU A 84 34.05 -22.44 -13.29
CA GLU A 84 33.05 -23.30 -13.97
C GLU A 84 31.77 -22.55 -14.36
N GLU A 85 31.47 -22.51 -15.67
CA GLU A 85 30.26 -21.94 -16.26
C GLU A 85 29.47 -22.99 -17.07
N LEU A 86 28.14 -22.97 -16.99
CA LEU A 86 27.24 -23.86 -17.75
C LEU A 86 27.09 -23.47 -19.24
N LYS A 87 27.20 -24.42 -20.19
CA LYS A 87 27.12 -24.21 -21.66
C LYS A 87 26.30 -25.31 -22.38
N SER A 88 25.48 -24.96 -23.39
CA SER A 88 24.68 -25.93 -24.19
C SER A 88 24.10 -25.34 -25.50
N VAL A 89 23.36 -26.13 -26.28
CA VAL A 89 22.53 -25.71 -27.45
C VAL A 89 21.16 -25.23 -26.98
N TYR A 90 20.66 -24.11 -27.54
CA TYR A 90 19.34 -23.58 -27.19
C TYR A 90 18.63 -22.79 -28.31
N ILE A 91 17.30 -22.74 -28.22
CA ILE A 91 16.42 -21.81 -28.92
C ILE A 91 16.07 -20.64 -28.00
N ASP A 92 16.03 -19.42 -28.54
CA ASP A 92 15.73 -18.17 -27.82
C ASP A 92 14.35 -17.67 -28.21
N THR A 93 13.42 -17.67 -27.24
CA THR A 93 12.01 -17.30 -27.38
C THR A 93 11.68 -15.91 -26.80
N GLY A 94 12.70 -15.10 -26.51
CA GLY A 94 12.51 -13.79 -25.91
C GLY A 94 12.04 -13.88 -24.45
N GLU A 95 10.78 -13.54 -24.16
CA GLU A 95 10.24 -13.51 -22.79
C GLU A 95 10.27 -14.89 -22.12
N ASN A 96 9.89 -15.95 -22.85
CA ASN A 96 9.88 -17.29 -22.29
C ASN A 96 11.30 -17.85 -22.05
N GLY A 97 12.33 -17.12 -22.50
CA GLY A 97 13.73 -17.40 -22.25
C GLY A 97 14.32 -18.32 -23.31
N ILE A 98 15.33 -19.09 -22.88
CA ILE A 98 16.02 -20.06 -23.72
C ILE A 98 15.64 -21.48 -23.32
N PHE A 99 15.38 -22.33 -24.31
CA PHE A 99 15.04 -23.74 -24.11
C PHE A 99 16.05 -24.63 -24.84
N SER A 100 16.33 -25.82 -24.30
CA SER A 100 16.99 -26.88 -25.04
C SER A 100 16.05 -27.48 -26.11
N ARG A 101 16.59 -28.34 -26.99
CA ARG A 101 15.82 -28.97 -28.08
C ARG A 101 14.61 -29.75 -27.57
N GLU A 102 14.77 -30.54 -26.52
CA GLU A 102 13.70 -31.41 -26.00
C GLU A 102 12.66 -30.62 -25.20
N GLU A 103 13.08 -29.60 -24.44
CA GLU A 103 12.14 -28.69 -23.77
C GLU A 103 11.25 -27.97 -24.78
N PHE A 104 11.82 -27.47 -25.89
CA PHE A 104 11.05 -26.80 -26.94
C PHE A 104 10.06 -27.74 -27.64
N ALA A 105 10.49 -28.97 -27.97
CA ALA A 105 9.62 -29.99 -28.58
C ALA A 105 8.46 -30.37 -27.64
N ALA A 106 8.72 -30.48 -26.34
CA ALA A 106 7.70 -30.79 -25.34
C ALA A 106 6.64 -29.67 -25.22
N ILE A 107 7.06 -28.40 -25.08
CA ILE A 107 6.09 -27.30 -24.86
C ILE A 107 5.26 -26.93 -26.09
N SER A 108 5.82 -27.10 -27.30
CA SER A 108 5.19 -26.70 -28.57
C SER A 108 4.33 -27.80 -29.22
N SER A 109 4.32 -29.01 -28.65
CA SER A 109 3.46 -30.11 -29.11
C SER A 109 1.97 -29.76 -28.95
N SER A 110 1.12 -30.30 -29.83
CA SER A 110 -0.31 -29.98 -29.78
C SER A 110 -0.96 -30.47 -28.49
N GLY A 111 -1.88 -29.67 -27.95
CA GLY A 111 -2.47 -29.85 -26.62
C GLY A 111 -1.52 -29.54 -25.46
N GLN A 112 -0.34 -28.97 -25.71
CA GLN A 112 0.53 -28.36 -24.68
C GLN A 112 0.35 -26.84 -24.68
N MET A 113 1.44 -26.05 -24.64
CA MET A 113 1.36 -24.59 -24.67
C MET A 113 1.11 -24.04 -26.08
N GLU A 114 1.38 -24.85 -27.12
CA GLU A 114 1.27 -24.47 -28.54
C GLU A 114 1.99 -23.13 -28.83
N LEU A 115 1.69 -22.44 -29.94
CA LEU A 115 2.43 -21.25 -30.37
C LEU A 115 1.53 -20.09 -30.80
N ILE A 116 1.99 -18.86 -30.55
CA ILE A 116 1.43 -17.61 -31.08
C ILE A 116 2.54 -16.73 -31.65
N THR A 117 2.27 -16.01 -32.73
CA THR A 117 3.25 -15.13 -33.37
C THR A 117 3.26 -13.72 -32.75
N PRO A 118 4.43 -13.04 -32.67
CA PRO A 118 4.50 -11.62 -32.28
C PRO A 118 3.60 -10.70 -33.12
N GLU A 119 3.41 -11.02 -34.40
CA GLU A 119 2.64 -10.25 -35.38
C GLU A 119 1.13 -10.27 -35.10
N GLU A 120 0.60 -11.39 -34.60
CA GLU A 120 -0.80 -11.51 -34.17
C GLU A 120 -1.06 -10.70 -32.90
N ILE A 121 -0.14 -10.78 -31.92
CA ILE A 121 -0.20 -10.01 -30.67
C ILE A 121 -0.18 -8.51 -30.99
N ALA A 122 0.75 -8.06 -31.84
CA ALA A 122 0.86 -6.66 -32.24
C ALA A 122 -0.43 -6.12 -32.91
N ARG A 123 -1.09 -6.95 -33.72
CA ARG A 123 -2.35 -6.60 -34.38
C ARG A 123 -3.47 -6.33 -33.38
N ASN A 124 -3.64 -7.20 -32.39
CA ASN A 124 -4.67 -7.03 -31.35
C ASN A 124 -4.41 -5.78 -30.49
N VAL A 125 -3.15 -5.53 -30.12
CA VAL A 125 -2.75 -4.31 -29.38
C VAL A 125 -3.10 -3.05 -30.16
N VAL A 126 -2.84 -3.00 -31.47
CA VAL A 126 -3.18 -1.83 -32.31
C VAL A 126 -4.69 -1.61 -32.41
N TYR A 127 -5.51 -2.67 -32.42
CA TYR A 127 -6.97 -2.52 -32.43
C TYR A 127 -7.52 -1.99 -31.09
N GLU A 128 -7.08 -2.52 -29.95
CA GLU A 128 -7.51 -2.03 -28.63
C GLU A 128 -7.11 -0.57 -28.39
N ILE A 129 -5.91 -0.15 -28.81
CA ILE A 129 -5.45 1.25 -28.73
C ILE A 129 -6.34 2.18 -29.57
N LYS A 130 -6.87 1.69 -30.70
CA LYS A 130 -7.80 2.44 -31.58
C LYS A 130 -9.26 2.42 -31.09
N GLY A 131 -9.54 1.87 -29.91
CA GLY A 131 -10.89 1.75 -29.37
C GLY A 131 -11.73 0.63 -30.00
N GLY A 132 -11.12 -0.28 -30.76
CA GLY A 132 -11.77 -1.50 -31.21
C GLY A 132 -11.91 -2.47 -30.04
N ASN A 133 -13.12 -3.00 -29.81
CA ASN A 133 -13.35 -4.05 -28.82
C ASN A 133 -13.00 -5.41 -29.44
N THR A 134 -11.80 -5.92 -29.14
CA THR A 134 -11.37 -7.25 -29.60
C THR A 134 -11.82 -8.36 -28.66
N GLY A 135 -12.35 -8.04 -27.47
CA GLY A 135 -12.62 -8.99 -26.39
C GLY A 135 -11.37 -9.48 -25.63
N HIS A 136 -10.16 -9.02 -26.00
CA HIS A 136 -8.91 -9.48 -25.39
C HIS A 136 -8.34 -8.52 -24.32
N ASP A 137 -8.92 -7.34 -24.13
CA ASP A 137 -8.54 -6.42 -23.05
C ASP A 137 -9.06 -6.89 -21.69
N ILE A 138 -8.14 -7.45 -20.90
CA ILE A 138 -8.44 -8.04 -19.59
C ILE A 138 -8.94 -6.98 -18.60
N ILE A 139 -8.47 -5.73 -18.71
CA ILE A 139 -8.82 -4.68 -17.74
C ILE A 139 -10.29 -4.27 -17.89
N ASN A 140 -10.75 -4.04 -19.13
CA ASN A 140 -12.16 -3.76 -19.39
C ASN A 140 -13.07 -4.96 -19.10
N ALA A 141 -12.61 -6.18 -19.40
CA ALA A 141 -13.35 -7.40 -19.07
C ALA A 141 -13.54 -7.56 -17.55
N LEU A 142 -12.50 -7.28 -16.75
CA LEU A 142 -12.58 -7.30 -15.29
C LEU A 142 -13.46 -6.19 -14.73
N ASP A 143 -13.31 -4.93 -15.19
CA ASP A 143 -14.07 -3.80 -14.63
C ASP A 143 -15.58 -4.03 -14.75
N ASN A 144 -16.04 -4.44 -15.94
CA ASN A 144 -17.43 -4.80 -16.20
C ASN A 144 -17.94 -6.01 -15.40
N ALA A 145 -17.05 -6.93 -15.00
CA ALA A 145 -17.41 -8.11 -14.21
C ALA A 145 -17.37 -7.86 -12.68
N THR A 146 -16.79 -6.75 -12.21
CA THR A 146 -16.69 -6.44 -10.78
C THR A 146 -17.95 -5.82 -10.20
N MET A 147 -18.30 -6.21 -8.97
CA MET A 147 -19.41 -5.60 -8.23
C MET A 147 -18.98 -4.28 -7.60
N GLY A 148 -19.72 -3.21 -7.90
CA GLY A 148 -19.57 -1.90 -7.24
C GLY A 148 -20.20 -1.85 -5.84
N PRO A 149 -20.01 -0.74 -5.10
CA PRO A 149 -20.75 -0.49 -3.87
C PRO A 149 -22.25 -0.45 -4.14
N THR A 150 -23.05 -1.05 -3.26
CA THR A 150 -24.52 -1.09 -3.41
C THR A 150 -25.20 -0.15 -2.40
N TYR A 151 -26.30 0.48 -2.83
CA TYR A 151 -27.14 1.31 -1.96
C TYR A 151 -27.55 0.59 -0.66
N ARG A 152 -27.90 -0.71 -0.76
CA ARG A 152 -28.22 -1.56 0.40
C ARG A 152 -27.05 -1.68 1.39
N ALA A 153 -25.82 -1.84 0.92
CA ALA A 153 -24.64 -1.87 1.78
C ALA A 153 -24.41 -0.51 2.47
N GLY A 154 -24.64 0.59 1.74
CA GLY A 154 -24.66 1.95 2.29
C GLY A 154 -25.64 2.11 3.47
N MET A 155 -26.89 1.70 3.29
CA MET A 155 -27.89 1.70 4.37
C MET A 155 -27.49 0.81 5.56
N MET A 156 -26.94 -0.38 5.29
CA MET A 156 -26.54 -1.33 6.33
C MET A 156 -25.33 -0.85 7.16
N ARG A 157 -24.50 0.06 6.62
CA ARG A 157 -23.33 0.64 7.31
C ARG A 157 -23.70 1.23 8.66
N GLN A 158 -24.74 2.06 8.75
CA GLN A 158 -25.10 2.72 10.01
C GLN A 158 -25.49 1.71 11.08
N ARG A 159 -26.25 0.67 10.71
CA ARG A 159 -26.62 -0.41 11.64
C ARG A 159 -25.41 -1.18 12.15
N ALA A 160 -24.41 -1.43 11.29
CA ALA A 160 -23.18 -2.08 11.70
C ALA A 160 -22.35 -1.21 12.66
N LEU A 161 -22.23 0.10 12.39
CA LEU A 161 -21.54 1.04 13.27
C LEU A 161 -22.23 1.16 14.64
N ASN A 162 -23.55 1.26 14.68
CA ASN A 162 -24.31 1.29 15.94
C ASN A 162 -24.06 0.03 16.78
N LEU A 163 -24.11 -1.17 16.17
CA LEU A 163 -23.84 -2.43 16.86
C LEU A 163 -22.38 -2.53 17.36
N MET A 164 -21.42 -1.99 16.61
CA MET A 164 -20.03 -1.88 17.07
C MET A 164 -19.91 -0.96 18.29
N GLN A 165 -20.61 0.18 18.30
CA GLN A 165 -20.64 1.09 19.45
C GLN A 165 -21.27 0.44 20.68
N GLU A 166 -22.40 -0.26 20.53
CA GLU A 166 -23.04 -1.03 21.62
C GLU A 166 -22.08 -2.06 22.24
N LEU A 167 -21.24 -2.71 21.42
CA LEU A 167 -20.22 -3.66 21.90
C LEU A 167 -19.02 -2.96 22.55
N ILE A 168 -18.56 -1.83 22.00
CA ILE A 168 -17.53 -0.96 22.60
C ILE A 168 -17.94 -0.52 24.00
N ASP A 169 -19.16 0.01 24.15
CA ASP A 169 -19.69 0.50 25.42
C ASP A 169 -19.81 -0.64 26.45
N LYS A 170 -20.29 -1.81 26.01
CA LYS A 170 -20.43 -3.02 26.82
C LYS A 170 -19.09 -3.59 27.30
N HIS A 171 -18.05 -3.52 26.47
CA HIS A 171 -16.74 -4.13 26.74
C HIS A 171 -15.66 -3.12 27.20
N GLN A 172 -16.00 -1.83 27.26
CA GLN A 172 -15.12 -0.74 27.71
C GLN A 172 -13.76 -0.71 26.98
N CYS A 173 -13.81 -0.72 25.64
CA CYS A 173 -12.62 -0.74 24.77
C CYS A 173 -12.72 0.28 23.62
N ASP A 174 -11.60 0.90 23.25
CA ASP A 174 -11.60 2.01 22.30
C ASP A 174 -11.63 1.61 20.80
N SER A 175 -11.24 0.37 20.48
CA SER A 175 -11.32 -0.24 19.12
C SER A 175 -10.81 0.65 17.97
N ILE A 176 -9.55 1.11 18.04
CA ILE A 176 -9.00 2.14 17.15
C ILE A 176 -8.48 1.59 15.81
N ALA A 177 -7.41 0.80 15.82
CA ALA A 177 -6.83 0.23 14.61
C ALA A 177 -6.01 -1.05 14.91
N PHE A 178 -5.89 -1.92 13.90
CA PHE A 178 -5.24 -3.24 14.01
C PHE A 178 -4.14 -3.49 12.97
N GLU A 179 -3.87 -2.52 12.08
CA GLU A 179 -2.87 -2.63 11.00
C GLU A 179 -3.10 -3.79 10.00
N LEU A 180 -4.36 -4.01 9.63
CA LEU A 180 -4.77 -5.08 8.70
C LEU A 180 -5.28 -4.56 7.33
N LEU A 181 -5.36 -3.25 7.10
CA LEU A 181 -6.10 -2.65 5.97
C LEU A 181 -5.23 -2.03 4.85
N GLY A 182 -3.90 -2.13 4.93
CA GLY A 182 -2.99 -1.54 3.94
C GLY A 182 -1.75 -0.95 4.59
N PRO A 183 -1.16 0.13 4.04
CA PRO A 183 -0.05 0.85 4.67
C PRO A 183 -0.47 1.50 6.00
N PRO A 184 0.42 1.59 7.01
CA PRO A 184 0.08 2.06 8.36
C PRO A 184 -0.29 3.52 8.48
N ARG A 185 -0.24 4.27 7.39
CA ARG A 185 -0.72 5.65 7.29
C ARG A 185 -2.13 5.82 7.87
N LEU A 186 -3.06 4.91 7.56
CA LEU A 186 -4.42 4.99 8.11
C LEU A 186 -4.43 4.78 9.63
N SER A 187 -3.82 3.70 10.11
CA SER A 187 -3.76 3.40 11.55
C SER A 187 -3.07 4.51 12.33
N LYS A 188 -1.99 5.08 11.78
CA LYS A 188 -1.29 6.28 12.29
C LYS A 188 -2.23 7.46 12.44
N LEU A 189 -2.98 7.81 11.39
CA LEU A 189 -3.97 8.90 11.43
C LEU A 189 -5.10 8.63 12.43
N LEU A 190 -5.56 7.38 12.57
CA LEU A 190 -6.58 6.99 13.55
C LEU A 190 -6.08 7.13 14.99
N PHE A 191 -4.84 6.72 15.29
CA PHE A 191 -4.26 6.91 16.63
C PHE A 191 -3.96 8.37 16.96
N GLU A 192 -3.48 9.17 15.99
CA GLU A 192 -3.30 10.62 16.17
C GLU A 192 -4.63 11.34 16.42
N ALA A 193 -5.67 11.04 15.62
CA ALA A 193 -7.01 11.58 15.85
C ALA A 193 -7.62 11.12 17.18
N HIS A 194 -7.37 9.88 17.60
CA HIS A 194 -7.81 9.35 18.88
C HIS A 194 -7.13 10.04 20.07
N LEU A 195 -5.81 10.27 19.98
CA LEU A 195 -5.07 11.05 20.97
C LEU A 195 -5.60 12.47 21.10
N LEU A 196 -5.86 13.15 19.98
CA LEU A 196 -6.51 14.47 19.96
C LEU A 196 -7.94 14.42 20.58
N ARG A 197 -8.72 13.37 20.32
CA ARG A 197 -10.03 13.14 20.96
C ARG A 197 -9.91 12.99 22.47
N LEU A 198 -8.95 12.21 22.96
CA LEU A 198 -8.74 12.00 24.40
C LEU A 198 -8.35 13.30 25.11
N CYS A 199 -7.43 14.08 24.54
CA CYS A 199 -6.90 15.28 25.17
C CYS A 199 -7.78 16.54 24.98
N PHE A 200 -8.42 16.70 23.82
CA PHE A 200 -9.10 17.96 23.44
C PHE A 200 -10.57 17.81 23.06
N LYS A 201 -11.08 16.58 22.92
CA LYS A 201 -12.50 16.22 22.70
C LYS A 201 -13.12 16.65 21.37
N THR A 202 -13.02 17.91 20.96
CA THR A 202 -13.71 18.46 19.77
C THR A 202 -12.73 19.01 18.73
N MET A 203 -13.15 19.04 17.46
CA MET A 203 -12.35 19.61 16.35
C MET A 203 -12.07 21.11 16.58
N GLU A 204 -13.01 21.82 17.20
CA GLU A 204 -12.87 23.24 17.52
C GLU A 204 -11.80 23.50 18.59
N ASN A 205 -11.72 22.69 19.64
CA ASN A 205 -10.67 22.80 20.65
C ASN A 205 -9.29 22.58 20.01
N VAL A 206 -9.14 21.51 19.21
CA VAL A 206 -7.89 21.23 18.47
C VAL A 206 -7.49 22.41 17.59
N ARG A 207 -8.43 23.00 16.83
CA ARG A 207 -8.20 24.16 15.98
C ARG A 207 -7.68 25.37 16.75
N ASN A 208 -8.26 25.64 17.93
CA ASN A 208 -8.03 26.84 18.71
C ASN A 208 -6.80 26.75 19.64
N THR A 209 -6.32 25.55 20.02
CA THR A 209 -5.13 25.36 20.87
C THR A 209 -3.81 25.47 20.09
N PRO A 210 -2.74 26.09 20.64
CA PRO A 210 -1.39 26.11 20.04
C PRO A 210 -0.79 24.72 19.81
N ALA A 211 0.02 24.56 18.77
CA ALA A 211 0.52 23.25 18.36
C ALA A 211 1.52 22.63 19.35
N GLU A 212 2.27 23.48 20.04
CA GLU A 212 3.21 23.15 21.09
C GLU A 212 2.48 22.61 22.34
N GLU A 213 1.31 23.16 22.68
CA GLU A 213 0.44 22.67 23.76
C GLU A 213 -0.24 21.34 23.39
N LEU A 214 -0.71 21.19 22.14
CA LEU A 214 -1.21 19.92 21.62
C LEU A 214 -0.14 18.81 21.76
N SER A 215 1.08 19.11 21.30
CA SER A 215 2.21 18.18 21.30
C SER A 215 2.59 17.71 22.71
N ALA A 216 2.75 18.64 23.65
CA ALA A 216 3.08 18.32 25.04
C ALA A 216 1.98 17.53 25.75
N ALA A 217 0.70 17.85 25.50
CA ALA A 217 -0.43 17.11 26.07
C ALA A 217 -0.49 15.65 25.56
N LEU A 218 -0.20 15.44 24.27
CA LEU A 218 -0.18 14.13 23.64
C LEU A 218 0.98 13.26 24.15
N GLU A 219 2.19 13.82 24.28
CA GLU A 219 3.33 13.12 24.86
C GLU A 219 3.09 12.70 26.31
N LYS A 220 2.57 13.62 27.13
CA LYS A 220 2.17 13.31 28.50
C LYS A 220 1.18 12.14 28.54
N ARG A 221 0.16 12.13 27.67
CA ARG A 221 -0.79 11.02 27.60
C ARG A 221 -0.15 9.70 27.21
N ILE A 222 0.78 9.69 26.25
CA ILE A 222 1.51 8.48 25.82
C ILE A 222 2.44 7.95 26.92
N ILE A 223 2.99 8.81 27.78
CA ILE A 223 3.81 8.41 28.93
C ILE A 223 2.92 7.78 30.02
N GLU A 224 1.84 8.44 30.39
CA GLU A 224 0.92 8.01 31.47
C GLU A 224 0.11 6.75 31.09
N ASP A 225 -0.34 6.63 29.84
CA ASP A 225 -1.19 5.52 29.39
C ASP A 225 -0.37 4.36 28.81
N GLN A 226 0.08 3.47 29.69
CA GLN A 226 0.81 2.25 29.30
C GLN A 226 0.03 1.36 28.34
N LYS A 227 -1.31 1.28 28.48
CA LYS A 227 -2.14 0.39 27.67
C LYS A 227 -2.19 0.89 26.22
N LEU A 228 -2.55 2.16 26.03
CA LEU A 228 -2.58 2.81 24.71
C LEU A 228 -1.23 2.72 24.00
N ARG A 229 -0.13 3.01 24.73
CA ARG A 229 1.23 2.91 24.19
C ARG A 229 1.57 1.49 23.73
N ALA A 230 1.19 0.47 24.50
CA ALA A 230 1.44 -0.93 24.16
C ALA A 230 0.64 -1.39 22.93
N GLU A 231 -0.62 -0.95 22.79
CA GLU A 231 -1.48 -1.26 21.64
C GLU A 231 -0.86 -0.74 20.33
N ILE A 232 -0.39 0.52 20.32
CA ILE A 232 0.22 1.17 19.14
C ILE A 232 1.50 0.44 18.69
N ILE A 233 2.45 0.19 19.61
CA ILE A 233 3.74 -0.39 19.22
C ILE A 233 3.66 -1.87 18.84
N SER A 234 2.66 -2.61 19.34
CA SER A 234 2.52 -4.05 19.11
C SER A 234 2.09 -4.40 17.70
N ILE A 235 1.34 -3.53 17.03
CA ILE A 235 0.95 -3.67 15.61
C ILE A 235 2.04 -3.22 14.63
N GLY A 236 3.24 -2.90 15.11
CA GLY A 236 4.40 -2.50 14.30
C GLY A 236 4.42 -1.03 13.88
N ILE A 237 3.61 -0.19 14.54
CA ILE A 237 3.58 1.27 14.38
C ILE A 237 4.38 1.89 15.53
N PRO A 238 5.56 2.48 15.28
CA PRO A 238 6.33 3.09 16.33
C PRO A 238 5.81 4.51 16.63
N ILE A 239 6.14 5.01 17.81
CA ILE A 239 5.80 6.37 18.27
C ILE A 239 7.08 7.20 18.27
N LEU A 240 7.06 8.31 17.55
CA LEU A 240 8.11 9.32 17.54
C LEU A 240 7.78 10.39 18.58
N MET A 241 8.65 10.51 19.59
CA MET A 241 8.47 11.46 20.70
C MET A 241 8.70 12.92 20.25
N THR A 242 8.43 13.88 21.13
CA THR A 242 8.50 15.32 20.78
C THR A 242 9.90 15.79 20.40
N ASP A 243 10.94 15.07 20.83
CA ASP A 243 12.35 15.31 20.50
C ASP A 243 12.73 14.94 19.05
N GLY A 244 11.87 14.20 18.33
CA GLY A 244 12.11 13.73 16.97
C GLY A 244 13.27 12.73 16.81
N ARG A 245 13.81 12.16 17.89
CA ARG A 245 14.91 11.17 17.85
C ARG A 245 14.66 9.93 18.71
N THR A 246 13.83 10.03 19.74
CA THR A 246 13.40 8.90 20.56
C THR A 246 12.26 8.17 19.85
N LEU A 247 12.47 6.89 19.53
CA LEU A 247 11.51 6.04 18.84
C LEU A 247 11.09 4.85 19.73
N LEU A 248 9.82 4.81 20.11
CA LEU A 248 9.24 3.67 20.82
C LEU A 248 8.72 2.66 19.79
N ARG A 249 9.29 1.46 19.74
CA ARG A 249 9.00 0.44 18.69
C ARG A 249 8.74 -0.95 19.25
N GLY A 250 7.92 -1.73 18.54
CA GLY A 250 7.72 -3.17 18.77
C GLY A 250 8.85 -4.05 18.20
N PRO A 251 8.66 -5.38 18.12
CA PRO A 251 9.65 -6.32 17.55
C PRO A 251 9.77 -6.21 16.02
N GLU A 252 8.72 -5.74 15.35
CA GLU A 252 8.70 -5.38 13.93
C GLU A 252 8.40 -3.87 13.80
N ILE A 253 8.81 -3.24 12.71
CA ILE A 253 8.30 -1.93 12.28
C ILE A 253 7.81 -2.08 10.84
N LYS A 254 6.60 -1.62 10.52
CA LYS A 254 6.01 -1.71 9.17
C LYS A 254 6.52 -0.65 8.19
N ILE A 255 6.98 0.51 8.68
CA ILE A 255 7.55 1.62 7.88
C ILE A 255 8.96 1.96 8.37
N PRO A 256 9.98 2.00 7.52
CA PRO A 256 9.94 1.76 6.06
C PRO A 256 9.56 0.33 5.69
N PRO A 257 8.80 0.12 4.59
CA PRO A 257 8.48 -1.21 4.12
C PRO A 257 9.73 -1.87 3.54
N TYR A 258 9.79 -3.20 3.59
CA TYR A 258 10.91 -3.95 3.03
C TYR A 258 11.04 -3.74 1.52
N ARG A 259 12.12 -3.07 1.09
CA ARG A 259 12.43 -2.76 -0.33
C ARG A 259 13.78 -3.34 -0.76
N GLY A 260 14.09 -4.56 -0.31
CA GLY A 260 15.33 -5.28 -0.67
C GLY A 260 16.63 -4.73 -0.04
N LYS A 261 16.59 -3.54 0.56
CA LYS A 261 17.57 -3.11 1.54
C LYS A 261 17.10 -3.50 2.92
N GLU A 262 17.76 -4.50 3.48
CA GLU A 262 17.63 -4.83 4.89
C GLU A 262 18.12 -3.65 5.73
N GLU A 263 19.36 -3.18 5.51
CA GLU A 263 19.94 -2.07 6.27
C GLU A 263 19.56 -0.70 5.72
N LEU A 264 18.89 0.11 6.55
CA LEU A 264 18.43 1.45 6.19
C LEU A 264 19.06 2.55 7.04
N GLU A 265 19.51 3.62 6.40
CA GLU A 265 20.21 4.76 7.01
C GLU A 265 19.25 5.65 7.82
N VAL A 266 19.65 6.06 9.02
CA VAL A 266 18.88 6.99 9.85
C VAL A 266 19.43 8.41 9.68
N ASN A 267 18.62 9.29 9.11
CA ASN A 267 18.86 10.73 8.98
C ASN A 267 17.53 11.49 9.05
N ASP A 268 17.56 12.81 9.16
CA ASP A 268 16.37 13.61 9.49
C ASP A 268 15.32 13.60 8.36
N ASP A 269 15.74 13.54 7.09
CA ASP A 269 14.85 13.37 5.94
C ASP A 269 14.13 12.00 5.96
N ASN A 270 14.86 10.94 6.29
CA ASN A 270 14.30 9.60 6.44
C ASN A 270 13.32 9.53 7.62
N ILE A 271 13.66 10.12 8.77
CA ILE A 271 12.75 10.23 9.93
C ILE A 271 11.46 10.97 9.53
N ASN A 272 11.58 12.11 8.85
CA ASN A 272 10.42 12.87 8.36
C ASN A 272 9.56 12.06 7.40
N ARG A 273 10.17 11.32 6.45
CA ARG A 273 9.43 10.44 5.53
C ARG A 273 8.74 9.29 6.26
N TRP A 274 9.40 8.62 7.20
CA TRP A 274 8.83 7.49 7.93
C TRP A 274 7.72 7.92 8.90
N ALA A 275 7.90 9.07 9.56
CA ALA A 275 6.86 9.73 10.34
C ALA A 275 5.67 10.17 9.49
N LEU A 276 5.88 10.59 8.24
CA LEU A 276 4.79 10.82 7.30
C LEU A 276 4.09 9.49 6.93
N GLU A 277 4.86 8.47 6.52
CA GLU A 277 4.35 7.20 5.98
C GLU A 277 3.62 6.33 7.01
N GLY A 278 3.97 6.36 8.31
CA GLY A 278 3.25 5.54 9.29
C GLY A 278 3.81 5.40 10.71
N TRP A 279 4.53 6.39 11.26
CA TRP A 279 4.86 6.43 12.70
C TRP A 279 3.98 7.46 13.39
N VAL A 280 3.38 7.17 14.56
CA VAL A 280 2.63 8.18 15.32
C VAL A 280 3.58 9.31 15.72
N ASP A 281 3.31 10.52 15.24
CA ASP A 281 4.22 11.66 15.28
C ASP A 281 3.71 12.72 16.25
N LEU A 282 4.35 12.81 17.41
CA LEU A 282 3.92 13.69 18.49
C LEU A 282 4.50 15.11 18.37
N ARG A 283 5.34 15.40 17.36
CA ARG A 283 6.06 16.67 17.24
C ARG A 283 5.14 17.86 16.95
N PRO A 284 5.49 19.09 17.39
CA PRO A 284 4.68 20.30 17.13
C PRO A 284 4.39 20.56 15.64
N GLU A 285 5.30 20.15 14.74
CA GLU A 285 5.13 20.26 13.28
C GLU A 285 3.92 19.45 12.78
N ASN A 286 3.76 18.21 13.26
CA ASN A 286 2.61 17.38 12.89
C ASN A 286 1.31 17.94 13.51
N MET A 287 1.39 18.54 14.71
CA MET A 287 0.24 19.20 15.33
C MET A 287 -0.23 20.43 14.53
N LYS A 288 0.66 21.17 13.87
CA LYS A 288 0.30 22.27 12.94
C LYS A 288 -0.49 21.75 11.75
N ILE A 289 -0.12 20.59 11.19
CA ILE A 289 -0.87 19.93 10.11
C ILE A 289 -2.28 19.53 10.60
N TRP A 290 -2.39 18.92 11.79
CA TRP A 290 -3.68 18.57 12.38
C TRP A 290 -4.60 19.77 12.60
N ARG A 291 -4.06 20.93 13.01
CA ARG A 291 -4.85 22.17 13.11
C ARG A 291 -5.36 22.66 11.76
N ASN A 292 -4.51 22.62 10.72
CA ASN A 292 -4.90 23.04 9.38
C ASN A 292 -6.02 22.17 8.80
N ARG A 293 -5.96 20.84 8.99
CA ARG A 293 -7.05 19.91 8.63
C ARG A 293 -8.39 20.30 9.25
N MET A 294 -8.38 20.68 10.54
CA MET A 294 -9.61 21.15 11.20
C MET A 294 -10.09 22.49 10.60
N ASN A 295 -9.20 23.42 10.28
CA ASN A 295 -9.57 24.66 9.58
C ASN A 295 -10.24 24.36 8.23
N GLU A 296 -9.64 23.51 7.40
CA GLU A 296 -10.15 23.15 6.06
C GLU A 296 -11.53 22.48 6.13
N ILE A 297 -11.75 21.56 7.08
CA ILE A 297 -13.08 20.96 7.32
C ILE A 297 -14.10 22.03 7.73
N PHE A 298 -13.74 22.97 8.61
CA PHE A 298 -14.63 24.08 8.98
C PHE A 298 -14.89 25.06 7.82
N GLU A 299 -13.94 25.27 6.91
CA GLU A 299 -14.17 26.03 5.69
C GLU A 299 -15.14 25.33 4.75
N GLU A 300 -15.03 24.01 4.54
CA GLU A 300 -15.99 23.23 3.75
C GLU A 300 -17.41 23.36 4.34
N ILE A 301 -17.56 23.19 5.66
CA ILE A 301 -18.85 23.35 6.37
C ILE A 301 -19.44 24.76 6.19
N ASN A 302 -18.62 25.80 6.15
CA ASN A 302 -19.08 27.19 6.03
C ASN A 302 -19.33 27.64 4.58
N ARG A 303 -18.88 26.88 3.57
CA ARG A 303 -19.21 27.12 2.15
C ARG A 303 -20.61 26.62 1.79
N ILE A 304 -21.15 25.64 2.51
CA ILE A 304 -22.51 25.12 2.34
C ILE A 304 -23.49 26.06 3.07
N PRO A 305 -24.53 26.60 2.40
CA PRO A 305 -25.54 27.43 3.07
C PRO A 305 -26.27 26.65 4.16
N GLU A 306 -26.50 27.26 5.32
CA GLU A 306 -27.09 26.58 6.50
C GLU A 306 -28.51 26.02 6.25
N TYR A 307 -29.23 26.59 5.28
CA TYR A 307 -30.56 26.15 4.84
C TYR A 307 -30.53 25.16 3.67
N ASP A 308 -29.36 24.87 3.08
CA ASP A 308 -29.24 23.89 2.01
C ASP A 308 -29.36 22.47 2.60
N THR A 309 -30.47 21.83 2.27
CA THR A 309 -30.81 20.46 2.68
C THR A 309 -30.91 19.53 1.46
N SER A 310 -30.34 19.95 0.32
CA SER A 310 -30.33 19.17 -0.90
C SER A 310 -29.40 17.95 -0.80
N SER A 311 -29.62 16.96 -1.66
CA SER A 311 -28.73 15.81 -1.81
C SER A 311 -27.44 16.11 -2.60
N GLN A 312 -27.03 17.37 -2.68
CA GLN A 312 -25.81 17.78 -3.41
C GLN A 312 -24.54 17.55 -2.57
N PHE A 313 -24.65 17.57 -1.24
CA PHE A 313 -23.50 17.53 -0.33
C PHE A 313 -23.58 16.36 0.66
N ASP A 314 -22.67 15.39 0.51
CA ASP A 314 -22.59 14.20 1.40
C ASP A 314 -21.95 14.48 2.78
N ARG A 315 -21.26 15.62 2.92
CA ARG A 315 -20.45 15.98 4.11
C ARG A 315 -20.82 17.37 4.65
N ASP A 316 -22.10 17.57 4.91
CA ASP A 316 -22.67 18.84 5.37
C ASP A 316 -22.32 19.15 6.86
N ARG A 317 -22.85 20.29 7.35
CA ARG A 317 -22.73 20.69 8.76
C ARG A 317 -23.23 19.61 9.72
N ARG A 318 -24.31 18.91 9.38
CA ARG A 318 -24.89 17.86 10.22
C ARG A 318 -23.97 16.65 10.30
N TYR A 319 -23.47 16.15 9.17
CA TYR A 319 -22.51 15.05 9.12
C TYR A 319 -21.29 15.29 10.01
N TRP A 320 -20.78 16.52 10.09
CA TRP A 320 -19.61 16.85 10.89
C TRP A 320 -19.87 17.15 12.37
N LEU A 321 -21.02 17.76 12.71
CA LEU A 321 -21.28 18.30 14.05
C LEU A 321 -22.38 17.56 14.83
N GLU A 322 -22.95 16.47 14.30
CA GLU A 322 -23.87 15.60 15.05
C GLU A 322 -23.18 14.83 16.20
N ASP A 323 -21.88 14.55 16.06
CA ASP A 323 -21.06 13.85 17.05
C ASP A 323 -20.54 14.82 18.12
N LYS A 324 -20.68 14.48 19.42
CA LYS A 324 -20.22 15.31 20.55
C LYS A 324 -18.70 15.37 20.71
N GLU A 325 -17.99 14.39 20.16
CA GLU A 325 -16.52 14.28 20.19
C GLU A 325 -16.02 14.01 18.76
N ILE A 326 -14.71 14.20 18.52
CA ILE A 326 -14.08 13.93 17.22
C ILE A 326 -14.39 12.50 16.77
N ASN A 327 -15.13 12.37 15.67
CA ASN A 327 -15.32 11.10 15.00
C ASN A 327 -14.08 10.77 14.15
N ILE A 328 -13.15 10.04 14.75
CA ILE A 328 -11.84 9.71 14.16
C ILE A 328 -11.95 9.04 12.78
N GLY A 329 -13.01 8.26 12.56
CA GLY A 329 -13.28 7.59 11.28
C GLY A 329 -13.76 8.55 10.19
N LYS A 330 -14.62 9.54 10.53
CA LYS A 330 -15.04 10.59 9.59
C LYS A 330 -13.84 11.45 9.16
N VAL A 331 -12.99 11.86 10.12
CA VAL A 331 -11.80 12.68 9.85
C VAL A 331 -10.75 11.92 9.04
N ALA A 332 -10.39 10.69 9.42
CA ALA A 332 -9.43 9.89 8.65
C ALA A 332 -9.93 9.60 7.22
N GLY A 333 -11.24 9.35 7.04
CA GLY A 333 -11.86 9.17 5.73
C GLY A 333 -11.86 10.43 4.85
N TRP A 334 -11.92 11.62 5.46
CA TRP A 334 -11.74 12.90 4.75
C TRP A 334 -10.28 13.09 4.33
N ILE A 335 -9.31 12.86 5.21
CA ILE A 335 -7.87 12.98 4.90
C ILE A 335 -7.49 12.06 3.73
N LEU A 336 -7.92 10.79 3.75
CA LEU A 336 -7.64 9.86 2.67
C LEU A 336 -8.25 10.28 1.32
N ALA A 337 -9.42 10.93 1.33
CA ALA A 337 -10.07 11.40 0.11
C ALA A 337 -9.43 12.68 -0.44
N ASN A 338 -9.19 13.66 0.43
CA ASN A 338 -8.83 15.02 0.06
C ASN A 338 -7.30 15.22 -0.07
N GLU A 339 -6.49 14.72 0.88
CA GLU A 339 -5.02 14.86 0.84
C GLU A 339 -4.37 13.75 0.01
N GLU A 340 -4.78 12.50 0.22
CA GLU A 340 -4.10 11.33 -0.37
C GLU A 340 -4.68 10.91 -1.73
N ARG A 341 -5.69 11.65 -2.24
CA ARG A 341 -6.42 11.37 -3.49
C ARG A 341 -6.92 9.92 -3.59
N GLY A 342 -7.25 9.30 -2.45
CA GLY A 342 -7.56 7.88 -2.31
C GLY A 342 -8.91 7.45 -2.88
N ALA A 343 -9.56 8.26 -3.71
CA ALA A 343 -10.78 7.90 -4.43
C ALA A 343 -10.50 6.74 -5.40
N ARG A 344 -11.41 5.76 -5.45
CA ARG A 344 -11.30 4.52 -6.26
C ARG A 344 -12.47 4.28 -7.22
N MET A 345 -13.36 5.24 -7.28
CA MET A 345 -14.45 5.32 -8.24
C MET A 345 -14.09 6.45 -9.21
N LYS A 346 -14.51 6.30 -10.46
CA LYS A 346 -14.47 7.35 -11.46
C LYS A 346 -15.83 8.04 -11.40
N ASP A 347 -15.81 9.37 -11.33
CA ASP A 347 -16.99 10.22 -11.51
C ASP A 347 -17.13 10.63 -12.98
#